data_AF-A0A1V6NNW8-F1
#
_entry.id   AF-A0A1V6NNW8-F1
#
_cell.length_a   1.000
_cell.length_b   1.000
_cell.length_c   1.000
_cell.angle_alpha   90.00
_cell.angle_beta   90.00
_cell.angle_gamma   90.00
#
_symmetry.space_group_name_H-M   'P 1'
#
loop_
_entity.id
_entity.type
_entity.pdbx_description
1 polymer ?
#
loop_
_entity_poly.entity_id
_entity_poly.type
_entity_poly.pdbx_seq_one_letter_code
_entity_poly.pdbx_strand_id
1 'polypeptide(L)'
;MQCANTPMQDQRSITLLQAEADNDDESYFRLLINGLVRYITIAQGIWSTDDMYFGPSLATILPDLPTSDWNAGLVNKHPETGEPYFARATRALFPGVENTWHNTFVDYMDLGKSRRLRTGVYEVKCPQFEELVVVKIARFDWEIGYMEGETAGYRLIEDYDIGPRFLGHLLEDGRVIGFLTERIANARHAGPQNLSICQ
;
A
#
# COMPACT_ATOMS: atom_id res chain seq x y z
N MET A 1 -17.79 -41.86 25.03
CA MET A 1 -17.94 -40.88 23.95
C MET A 1 -17.37 -39.56 24.44
N GLN A 2 -16.13 -39.25 24.06
CA GLN A 2 -15.52 -37.94 24.31
C GLN A 2 -15.54 -37.19 22.98
N CYS A 3 -16.31 -36.10 22.94
CA CYS A 3 -16.27 -35.14 21.86
C CYS A 3 -14.93 -34.42 21.94
N ALA A 4 -14.03 -34.70 20.99
CA ALA A 4 -12.84 -33.89 20.79
C ALA A 4 -13.29 -32.55 20.22
N ASN A 5 -13.21 -31.48 21.03
CA ASN A 5 -13.19 -30.12 20.52
C ASN A 5 -11.84 -29.92 19.82
N THR A 6 -11.82 -30.08 18.51
CA THR A 6 -10.73 -29.57 17.67
C THR A 6 -10.71 -28.04 17.83
N PRO A 7 -9.61 -27.41 18.23
CA PRO A 7 -9.52 -25.95 18.17
C PRO A 7 -9.65 -25.57 16.70
N MET A 8 -10.65 -24.76 16.38
CA MET A 8 -10.75 -24.11 15.09
C MET A 8 -9.51 -23.23 14.98
N GLN A 9 -8.50 -23.66 14.21
CA GLN A 9 -7.38 -22.81 13.86
C GLN A 9 -7.97 -21.61 13.13
N ASP A 10 -7.97 -20.46 13.80
CA ASP A 10 -8.36 -19.19 13.20
C ASP A 10 -7.37 -18.94 12.06
N GLN A 11 -7.83 -19.13 10.82
CA GLN A 11 -6.94 -19.20 9.67
C GLN A 11 -6.40 -17.79 9.41
N ARG A 12 -5.16 -17.54 9.85
CA ARG A 12 -4.41 -16.29 9.65
C ARG A 12 -4.49 -15.87 8.18
N SER A 13 -5.17 -14.75 7.91
CA SER A 13 -5.24 -14.18 6.55
C SER A 13 -4.20 -13.08 6.42
N ILE A 14 -3.16 -13.33 5.61
CA ILE A 14 -2.14 -12.34 5.29
C ILE A 14 -2.06 -12.21 3.77
N THR A 15 -2.20 -10.98 3.28
CA THR A 15 -1.95 -10.63 1.88
C THR A 15 -0.88 -9.57 1.81
N LEU A 16 0.14 -9.79 0.98
CA LEU A 16 1.15 -8.78 0.69
C LEU A 16 0.56 -7.71 -0.25
N LEU A 17 0.54 -6.45 0.19
CA LEU A 17 0.07 -5.32 -0.62
C LEU A 17 1.25 -4.62 -1.31
N GLN A 18 2.26 -4.24 -0.53
CA GLN A 18 3.49 -3.60 -1.03
C GLN A 18 4.71 -4.08 -0.23
N ALA A 19 5.86 -4.12 -0.89
CA ALA A 19 7.14 -4.44 -0.30
C ALA A 19 8.22 -3.50 -0.84
N GLU A 20 9.19 -3.22 0.02
CA GLU A 20 10.50 -2.68 -0.29
C GLU A 20 11.50 -3.51 0.51
N ALA A 21 11.98 -4.60 -0.11
CA ALA A 21 12.87 -5.55 0.54
C ALA A 21 14.32 -5.32 0.09
N ASP A 22 15.21 -5.30 1.07
CA ASP A 22 16.63 -5.05 0.95
C ASP A 22 17.41 -6.14 1.71
N ASN A 23 18.56 -6.57 1.18
CA ASN A 23 19.44 -7.53 1.86
C ASN A 23 20.44 -6.84 2.80
N ASP A 24 20.76 -5.58 2.50
CA ASP A 24 21.81 -4.79 3.13
C ASP A 24 21.26 -3.76 4.12
N ASP A 25 19.93 -3.59 4.19
CA ASP A 25 19.23 -2.69 5.11
C ASP A 25 17.92 -3.32 5.64
N GLU A 26 17.14 -2.55 6.40
CA GLU A 26 15.77 -2.88 6.80
C GLU A 26 14.87 -3.06 5.59
N SER A 27 13.95 -4.01 5.70
CA SER A 27 12.92 -4.27 4.70
C SER A 27 11.55 -3.84 5.20
N TYR A 28 10.75 -3.23 4.32
CA TYR A 28 9.47 -2.60 4.67
C TYR A 28 8.31 -3.22 3.92
N PHE A 29 7.23 -3.52 4.64
CA PHE A 29 6.08 -4.23 4.09
C PHE A 29 4.79 -3.56 4.53
N ARG A 30 3.85 -3.48 3.59
CA ARG A 30 2.45 -3.16 3.83
C ARG A 30 1.63 -4.40 3.55
N LEU A 31 0.99 -4.93 4.60
CA LEU A 31 0.29 -6.20 4.59
C LEU A 31 -1.17 -5.99 4.98
N LEU A 32 -2.08 -6.72 4.34
CA LEU A 32 -3.44 -6.87 4.82
C LEU A 32 -3.49 -8.09 5.74
N ILE A 33 -3.66 -7.85 7.04
CA ILE A 33 -3.70 -8.89 8.07
C ILE A 33 -5.09 -8.88 8.71
N ASN A 34 -5.86 -9.95 8.50
CA ASN A 34 -7.22 -10.08 9.04
C ASN A 34 -8.10 -8.87 8.72
N GLY A 35 -8.01 -8.37 7.47
CA GLY A 35 -8.79 -7.24 6.97
C GLY A 35 -8.28 -5.86 7.39
N LEU A 36 -7.19 -5.77 8.15
CA LEU A 36 -6.57 -4.51 8.56
C LEU A 36 -5.21 -4.32 7.90
N VAL A 37 -4.94 -3.11 7.40
CA VAL A 37 -3.61 -2.81 6.89
C VAL A 37 -2.62 -2.64 8.04
N ARG A 38 -1.49 -3.32 7.92
CA ARG A 38 -0.39 -3.32 8.89
C ARG A 38 0.92 -3.04 8.17
N TYR A 39 1.75 -2.23 8.81
CA TYR A 39 3.10 -1.90 8.39
C TYR A 39 4.08 -2.75 9.20
N ILE A 40 4.92 -3.51 8.51
CA ILE A 40 5.96 -4.32 9.15
C ILE A 40 7.31 -3.89 8.62
N THR A 41 8.20 -3.54 9.54
CA THR A 41 9.64 -3.43 9.29
C THR A 41 10.30 -4.73 9.73
N ILE A 42 11.16 -5.28 8.88
CA ILE A 42 11.98 -6.46 9.16
C ILE A 42 13.42 -5.96 9.22
N ALA A 43 14.08 -6.17 10.37
CA ALA A 43 15.47 -5.79 10.52
C ALA A 43 16.38 -6.58 9.56
N GLN A 44 17.55 -6.02 9.26
CA GLN A 44 18.54 -6.64 8.38
C GLN A 44 18.92 -8.07 8.82
N GLY A 45 19.16 -8.95 7.85
CA GLY A 45 19.80 -10.24 8.09
C GLY A 45 18.89 -11.30 8.73
N ILE A 46 17.58 -11.08 8.72
CA ILE A 46 16.59 -12.08 9.17
C ILE A 46 16.32 -13.09 8.06
N TRP A 47 15.99 -12.61 6.87
CA TRP A 47 15.70 -13.42 5.68
C TRP A 47 16.35 -12.81 4.44
N SER A 48 16.51 -13.60 3.38
CA SER A 48 16.94 -13.07 2.09
C SER A 48 15.79 -12.34 1.39
N THR A 49 16.09 -11.44 0.46
CA THR A 49 15.05 -10.80 -0.38
C THR A 49 14.19 -11.82 -1.10
N ASP A 50 14.77 -12.94 -1.54
CA ASP A 50 14.04 -13.99 -2.27
C ASP A 50 12.94 -14.62 -1.40
N ASP A 51 13.22 -14.82 -0.11
CA ASP A 51 12.26 -15.32 0.87
C ASP A 51 11.15 -14.28 1.16
N MET A 52 11.50 -13.00 1.12
CA MET A 52 10.60 -11.89 1.49
C MET A 52 9.70 -11.41 0.35
N TYR A 53 10.14 -11.50 -0.91
CA TYR A 53 9.37 -11.00 -2.06
C TYR A 53 8.14 -11.87 -2.40
N PHE A 54 8.15 -13.15 -2.03
CA PHE A 54 7.02 -14.04 -2.29
C PHE A 54 5.99 -13.96 -1.14
N GLY A 55 4.88 -13.25 -1.37
CA GLY A 55 3.83 -13.03 -0.37
C GLY A 55 3.36 -14.27 0.41
N PRO A 56 3.13 -15.43 -0.24
CA PRO A 56 2.81 -16.67 0.48
C PRO A 56 3.93 -17.16 1.41
N SER A 57 5.21 -17.00 1.02
CA SER A 57 6.34 -17.33 1.91
C SER A 57 6.39 -16.37 3.09
N LEU A 58 6.24 -15.06 2.83
CA LEU A 58 6.26 -14.05 3.88
C LEU A 58 5.18 -14.32 4.95
N ALA A 59 3.96 -14.69 4.54
CA ALA A 59 2.89 -15.05 5.46
C ALA A 59 3.21 -16.24 6.37
N THR A 60 4.02 -17.19 5.88
CA THR A 60 4.41 -18.40 6.64
C THR A 60 5.61 -18.20 7.54
N ILE A 61 6.54 -17.31 7.18
CA ILE A 61 7.77 -17.07 7.96
C ILE A 61 7.60 -16.00 9.04
N LEU A 62 6.55 -15.16 8.94
CA LEU A 62 6.28 -14.16 9.97
C LEU A 62 5.98 -14.81 11.32
N PRO A 63 6.58 -14.31 12.42
CA PRO A 63 6.29 -14.79 13.78
C PRO A 63 4.82 -14.66 14.13
N ASP A 64 4.44 -15.24 15.28
CA ASP A 64 3.11 -15.07 15.86
C ASP A 64 2.77 -13.58 15.99
N LEU A 65 1.56 -13.24 15.52
CA LEU A 65 1.12 -11.86 15.49
C LEU A 65 0.83 -11.35 16.91
N PRO A 66 1.18 -10.09 17.23
CA PRO A 66 0.78 -9.47 18.47
C PRO A 66 -0.76 -9.42 18.58
N THR A 67 -1.28 -9.67 19.78
CA THR A 67 -2.73 -9.70 20.08
C THR A 67 -3.31 -8.33 20.42
N SER A 68 -2.47 -7.32 20.69
CA SER A 68 -2.88 -5.95 20.92
C SER A 68 -3.36 -5.26 19.64
N ASP A 69 -3.97 -4.07 19.75
CA ASP A 69 -4.18 -3.22 18.58
C ASP A 69 -2.87 -2.53 18.19
N TRP A 70 -2.37 -2.80 16.98
CA TRP A 70 -1.12 -2.25 16.44
C TRP A 70 -1.25 -2.08 14.94
N ASN A 71 -0.74 -1.02 14.35
CA ASN A 71 -0.67 -0.87 12.88
C ASN A 71 0.77 -0.84 12.36
N ALA A 72 1.76 -0.74 13.26
CA ALA A 72 3.19 -0.77 12.95
C ALA A 72 3.90 -1.84 13.80
N GLY A 73 4.65 -2.72 13.17
CA GLY A 73 5.42 -3.79 13.80
C GLY A 73 6.88 -3.78 13.38
N LEU A 74 7.78 -4.14 14.29
CA LEU A 74 9.19 -4.41 14.01
C LEU A 74 9.45 -5.88 14.30
N VAL A 75 9.87 -6.61 13.27
CA VAL A 75 10.38 -7.98 13.42
C VAL A 75 11.90 -7.91 13.52
N ASN A 76 12.44 -8.52 14.58
CA ASN A 76 13.87 -8.61 14.81
C ASN A 76 14.26 -10.08 15.09
N LYS A 77 15.56 -10.36 15.08
CA LYS A 77 16.13 -11.66 15.43
C LYS A 77 16.46 -11.70 16.91
N HIS A 78 16.06 -12.75 17.62
CA HIS A 78 16.46 -12.93 19.01
C HIS A 78 17.99 -13.18 19.07
N PRO A 79 18.75 -12.45 19.90
CA PRO A 79 20.22 -12.51 19.87
C PRO A 79 20.77 -13.88 20.28
N GLU A 80 20.04 -14.62 21.11
CA GLU A 80 20.50 -15.92 21.63
C GLU A 80 20.03 -17.12 20.79
N THR A 81 18.80 -17.09 20.28
CA THR A 81 18.19 -18.25 19.60
C THR A 81 18.26 -18.12 18.09
N GLY A 82 18.44 -16.90 17.57
CA GLY A 82 18.36 -16.63 16.14
C GLY A 82 16.94 -16.65 15.57
N GLU A 83 15.91 -16.86 16.40
CA GLU A 83 14.52 -16.93 15.94
C GLU A 83 13.94 -15.52 15.69
N PRO A 84 13.14 -15.33 14.64
CA PRO A 84 12.45 -14.07 14.38
C PRO A 84 11.32 -13.87 15.39
N TYR A 85 11.16 -12.64 15.89
CA TYR A 85 10.08 -12.26 16.80
C TYR A 85 9.66 -10.81 16.60
N PHE A 86 8.44 -10.45 17.03
CA PHE A 86 8.03 -9.05 17.09
C PHE A 86 8.71 -8.35 18.27
N ALA A 87 9.75 -7.57 17.98
CA ALA A 87 10.44 -6.74 18.97
C ALA A 87 9.61 -5.52 19.39
N ARG A 88 8.72 -5.05 18.51
CA ARG A 88 7.79 -3.95 18.78
C ARG A 88 6.50 -4.13 18.00
N ALA A 89 5.39 -3.76 18.63
CA ALA A 89 4.09 -3.62 17.98
C ALA A 89 3.35 -2.44 18.61
N THR A 90 3.04 -1.43 17.81
CA THR A 90 2.48 -0.16 18.29
C THR A 90 1.39 0.35 17.37
N ARG A 91 0.49 1.16 17.93
CA ARG A 91 -0.43 2.01 17.16
C ARG A 91 0.30 3.31 16.81
N ALA A 92 0.90 3.36 15.64
CA ALA A 92 1.56 4.53 15.08
C ALA A 92 0.55 5.51 14.47
N LEU A 93 0.86 6.80 14.55
CA LEU A 93 0.16 7.86 13.84
C LEU A 93 0.94 8.17 12.55
N PHE A 94 0.50 7.60 11.43
CA PHE A 94 1.13 7.86 10.15
C PHE A 94 0.66 9.20 9.55
N PRO A 95 1.54 9.93 8.87
CA PRO A 95 1.15 11.15 8.17
C PRO A 95 0.18 10.83 7.03
N GLY A 96 -0.69 11.79 6.72
CA GLY A 96 -1.56 11.74 5.56
C GLY A 96 -1.39 13.00 4.73
N VAL A 97 -1.91 12.99 3.50
CA VAL A 97 -2.02 14.20 2.68
C VAL A 97 -2.99 15.17 3.35
N GLU A 98 -2.58 16.42 3.50
CA GLU A 98 -3.35 17.46 4.18
C GLU A 98 -4.12 18.35 3.19
N ASN A 99 -3.56 18.63 2.01
CA ASN A 99 -4.19 19.43 0.96
C ASN A 99 -5.37 18.69 0.27
N THR A 100 -6.43 18.49 1.04
CA THR A 100 -7.62 17.72 0.68
C THR A 100 -8.72 18.63 0.12
N TRP A 101 -8.55 19.06 -1.13
CA TRP A 101 -9.43 20.07 -1.75
C TRP A 101 -10.66 19.49 -2.47
N HIS A 102 -10.58 18.26 -2.96
CA HIS A 102 -11.72 17.56 -3.56
C HIS A 102 -12.66 16.92 -2.52
N ASN A 103 -13.97 16.91 -2.79
CA ASN A 103 -15.00 16.44 -1.84
C ASN A 103 -15.24 14.91 -1.84
N THR A 104 -14.74 14.21 -2.84
CA THR A 104 -14.86 12.76 -2.93
C THR A 104 -13.73 12.07 -2.18
N PHE A 105 -14.09 11.12 -1.33
CA PHE A 105 -13.19 10.25 -0.60
C PHE A 105 -13.58 8.79 -0.85
N VAL A 106 -12.58 7.94 -1.09
CA VAL A 106 -12.74 6.51 -1.34
C VAL A 106 -11.86 5.76 -0.35
N ASP A 107 -12.41 4.79 0.37
CA ASP A 107 -11.59 3.92 1.22
C ASP A 107 -10.77 2.95 0.36
N TYR A 108 -9.50 2.75 0.69
CA TYR A 108 -8.62 1.78 0.04
C TYR A 108 -9.21 0.37 0.02
N MET A 109 -9.94 -0.01 1.07
CA MET A 109 -10.58 -1.32 1.21
C MET A 109 -11.81 -1.49 0.30
N ASP A 110 -12.38 -0.39 -0.20
CA ASP A 110 -13.50 -0.42 -1.16
C ASP A 110 -13.03 -0.64 -2.61
N LEU A 111 -11.72 -0.58 -2.86
CA LEU A 111 -11.17 -0.79 -4.19
C LEU A 111 -11.30 -2.26 -4.60
N GLY A 112 -11.84 -2.48 -5.80
CA GLY A 112 -12.00 -3.79 -6.39
C GLY A 112 -10.73 -4.30 -7.07
N LYS A 113 -10.93 -5.10 -8.13
CA LYS A 113 -9.83 -5.65 -8.93
C LYS A 113 -8.91 -4.54 -9.43
N SER A 114 -7.62 -4.74 -9.23
CA SER A 114 -6.56 -3.81 -9.61
C SER A 114 -5.58 -4.43 -10.60
N ARG A 115 -5.07 -3.61 -11.52
CA ARG A 115 -3.92 -3.89 -12.37
C ARG A 115 -2.81 -2.88 -12.07
N ARG A 116 -1.63 -3.37 -11.69
CA ARG A 116 -0.46 -2.50 -11.45
C ARG A 116 0.00 -1.88 -12.77
N LEU A 117 0.08 -0.55 -12.81
CA LEU A 117 0.66 0.19 -13.92
C LEU A 117 2.14 0.47 -13.65
N ARG A 118 2.45 0.98 -12.45
CA ARG A 118 3.80 1.20 -11.91
C ARG A 118 3.77 1.00 -10.39
N THR A 119 4.93 1.06 -9.75
CA THR A 119 5.00 1.09 -8.29
C THR A 119 4.16 2.25 -7.75
N GLY A 120 3.26 1.95 -6.81
CA GLY A 120 2.33 2.95 -6.23
C GLY A 120 1.22 3.43 -7.17
N VAL A 121 1.11 2.91 -8.40
CA VAL A 121 0.12 3.35 -9.39
C VAL A 121 -0.64 2.17 -9.97
N TYR A 122 -1.96 2.20 -9.82
CA TYR A 122 -2.83 1.07 -10.15
C TYR A 122 -4.04 1.55 -10.95
N GLU A 123 -4.42 0.78 -11.96
CA GLU A 123 -5.73 0.88 -12.58
C GLU A 123 -6.70 0.01 -11.77
N VAL A 124 -7.81 0.56 -11.30
CA VAL A 124 -8.71 -0.13 -10.36
C VAL A 124 -10.17 0.04 -10.76
N LYS A 125 -10.99 -0.95 -10.43
CA LYS A 125 -12.45 -0.78 -10.39
C LYS A 125 -12.84 -0.20 -9.03
N CYS A 126 -13.41 0.99 -9.04
CA CYS A 126 -13.95 1.65 -7.85
C CYS A 126 -15.49 1.64 -7.92
N PRO A 127 -16.21 1.28 -6.85
CA PRO A 127 -17.68 1.29 -6.83
C PRO A 127 -18.30 2.65 -7.12
N GLN A 128 -17.62 3.74 -6.78
CA GLN A 128 -18.11 5.12 -6.99
C GLN A 128 -18.04 5.58 -8.45
N PHE A 129 -17.37 4.83 -9.34
CA PHE A 129 -17.16 5.22 -10.74
C PHE A 129 -17.53 4.07 -11.69
N GLU A 130 -18.21 4.40 -12.80
CA GLU A 130 -18.59 3.42 -13.83
C GLU A 130 -17.35 2.90 -14.58
N GLU A 131 -16.45 3.80 -14.92
CA GLU A 131 -15.20 3.49 -15.62
C GLU A 131 -14.10 3.03 -14.66
N LEU A 132 -13.06 2.42 -15.23
CA LEU A 132 -11.81 2.19 -14.50
C LEU A 132 -11.14 3.53 -14.18
N VAL A 133 -10.56 3.62 -12.98
CA VAL A 133 -9.84 4.81 -12.51
C VAL A 133 -8.38 4.46 -12.24
N VAL A 134 -7.51 5.48 -12.22
CA VAL A 134 -6.11 5.32 -11.82
C VAL A 134 -5.96 5.82 -10.40
N VAL A 135 -5.46 4.96 -9.52
CA VAL A 135 -5.10 5.27 -8.15
C VAL A 135 -3.60 5.48 -8.06
N LYS A 136 -3.19 6.56 -7.38
CA LYS A 136 -1.81 6.82 -6.97
C LYS A 136 -1.74 6.85 -5.45
N ILE A 137 -0.81 6.12 -4.87
CA ILE A 137 -0.67 6.01 -3.40
C ILE A 137 0.78 6.19 -2.96
N ALA A 138 0.93 6.78 -1.78
CA ALA A 138 2.07 6.56 -0.92
C ALA A 138 1.96 5.15 -0.32
N ARG A 139 2.94 4.30 -0.64
CA ARG A 139 3.08 2.95 -0.10
C ARG A 139 3.50 2.99 1.36
N PHE A 140 4.34 3.98 1.70
CA PHE A 140 4.93 4.20 3.01
C PHE A 140 4.84 5.67 3.40
N ASP A 141 5.07 5.97 4.67
CA ASP A 141 4.96 7.32 5.24
C ASP A 141 5.93 8.32 4.62
N TRP A 142 7.16 7.90 4.30
CA TRP A 142 8.14 8.77 3.62
C TRP A 142 7.71 9.19 2.20
N GLU A 143 6.72 8.53 1.59
CA GLU A 143 6.19 8.90 0.27
C GLU A 143 5.04 9.91 0.33
N ILE A 144 4.48 10.20 1.52
CA ILE A 144 3.33 11.09 1.67
C ILE A 144 3.62 12.50 1.16
N GLY A 145 4.85 13.01 1.35
CA GLY A 145 5.26 14.31 0.84
C GLY A 145 5.20 14.41 -0.70
N TYR A 146 5.44 13.31 -1.43
CA TYR A 146 5.26 13.28 -2.88
C TYR A 146 3.79 13.36 -3.26
N MET A 147 2.92 12.66 -2.53
CA MET A 147 1.47 12.72 -2.75
C MET A 147 0.90 14.10 -2.41
N GLU A 148 1.42 14.77 -1.38
CA GLU A 148 1.08 16.16 -1.04
C GLU A 148 1.37 17.10 -2.22
N GLY A 149 2.60 17.04 -2.73
CA GLY A 149 3.04 17.86 -3.85
C GLY A 149 2.27 17.57 -5.14
N GLU A 150 2.02 16.30 -5.46
CA GLU A 150 1.25 15.94 -6.65
C GLU A 150 -0.22 16.35 -6.52
N THR A 151 -0.83 16.19 -5.34
CA THR A 151 -2.21 16.66 -5.05
C THR A 151 -2.33 18.18 -5.19
N ALA A 152 -1.31 18.93 -4.74
CA ALA A 152 -1.23 20.36 -4.98
C ALA A 152 -1.07 20.69 -6.46
N GLY A 153 -0.27 19.92 -7.20
CA GLY A 153 -0.13 20.04 -8.65
C GLY A 153 -1.48 19.90 -9.37
N TYR A 154 -2.25 18.85 -9.06
CA TYR A 154 -3.58 18.66 -9.64
C TYR A 154 -4.55 19.80 -9.31
N ARG A 155 -4.47 20.37 -8.10
CA ARG A 155 -5.25 21.55 -7.73
C ARG A 155 -4.92 22.76 -8.60
N LEU A 156 -3.64 22.97 -8.90
CA LEU A 156 -3.19 24.12 -9.70
C LEU A 156 -3.65 24.03 -11.16
N ILE A 157 -3.78 22.82 -11.69
CA ILE A 157 -4.21 22.57 -13.07
C ILE A 157 -5.68 22.17 -13.19
N GLU A 158 -6.45 22.25 -12.10
CA GLU A 158 -7.88 21.98 -12.11
C GLU A 158 -8.56 22.90 -13.14
N ASP A 159 -9.41 22.33 -14.00
CA ASP A 159 -10.13 23.01 -15.08
C ASP A 159 -9.27 23.61 -16.22
N TYR A 160 -7.98 23.32 -16.30
CA TYR A 160 -7.13 23.76 -17.41
C TYR A 160 -7.04 22.77 -18.59
N ASP A 161 -7.58 21.56 -18.47
CA ASP A 161 -7.52 20.49 -19.49
C ASP A 161 -6.09 20.09 -19.89
N ILE A 162 -5.14 20.17 -18.94
CA ILE A 162 -3.71 19.85 -19.15
C ILE A 162 -3.35 18.46 -18.62
N GLY A 163 -4.13 17.92 -17.69
CA GLY A 163 -3.88 16.63 -17.05
C GLY A 163 -5.15 15.82 -16.84
N PRO A 164 -5.02 14.55 -16.44
CA PRO A 164 -6.17 13.72 -16.10
C PRO A 164 -7.03 14.39 -15.03
N ARG A 165 -8.35 14.31 -15.17
CA ARG A 165 -9.27 14.80 -14.14
C ARG A 165 -9.00 14.12 -12.79
N PHE A 166 -8.85 14.93 -11.75
CA PHE A 166 -8.78 14.46 -10.37
C PHE A 166 -10.19 14.02 -9.94
N LEU A 167 -10.31 12.83 -9.34
CA LEU A 167 -11.60 12.21 -9.02
C LEU A 167 -11.89 12.15 -7.52
N GLY A 168 -10.86 12.24 -6.68
CA GLY A 168 -11.02 12.17 -5.23
C GLY A 168 -9.78 11.72 -4.49
N HIS A 169 -9.87 11.76 -3.18
CA HIS A 169 -8.81 11.33 -2.26
C HIS A 169 -9.00 9.87 -1.89
N LEU A 170 -7.89 9.18 -1.63
CA LEU A 170 -7.88 7.81 -1.19
C LEU A 170 -7.53 7.72 0.29
N LEU A 171 -8.40 7.08 1.06
CA LEU A 171 -8.26 6.91 2.50
C LEU A 171 -7.72 5.53 2.87
N GLU A 172 -6.97 5.47 3.95
CA GLU A 172 -6.70 4.26 4.71
C GLU A 172 -6.71 4.63 6.19
N ASP A 173 -7.43 3.87 7.02
CA ASP A 173 -7.40 4.01 8.48
C ASP A 173 -7.61 5.47 8.94
N GLY A 174 -8.48 6.20 8.23
CA GLY A 174 -8.84 7.59 8.51
C GLY A 174 -7.89 8.67 7.96
N ARG A 175 -6.77 8.32 7.32
CA ARG A 175 -5.84 9.28 6.70
C ARG A 175 -5.85 9.20 5.18
N VAL A 176 -5.55 10.31 4.51
CA VAL A 176 -5.38 10.31 3.05
C VAL A 176 -3.99 9.81 2.68
N ILE A 177 -3.92 8.74 1.88
CA ILE A 177 -2.67 8.11 1.45
C ILE A 177 -2.37 8.34 -0.03
N GLY A 178 -3.25 9.01 -0.75
CA GLY A 178 -3.16 9.18 -2.19
C GLY A 178 -4.44 9.71 -2.79
N PHE A 179 -4.62 9.49 -4.09
CA PHE A 179 -5.77 10.02 -4.82
C PHE A 179 -6.11 9.20 -6.06
N LEU A 180 -7.27 9.49 -6.63
CA LEU A 180 -7.81 8.89 -7.83
C LEU A 180 -7.81 9.91 -8.97
N THR A 181 -7.46 9.46 -10.17
CA THR A 181 -7.59 10.22 -11.41
C THR A 181 -8.35 9.41 -12.44
N GLU A 182 -8.86 10.07 -13.48
CA GLU A 182 -9.40 9.36 -14.62
C GLU A 182 -8.35 8.48 -15.30
N ARG A 183 -8.83 7.44 -15.97
CA ARG A 183 -8.02 6.59 -16.83
C ARG A 183 -8.09 7.09 -18.27
N ILE A 184 -6.93 7.40 -18.84
CA ILE A 184 -6.83 7.73 -20.27
C ILE A 184 -6.76 6.44 -21.10
N ALA A 185 -7.89 6.06 -21.72
CA ALA A 185 -8.03 4.79 -22.44
C ALA A 185 -7.50 4.83 -23.88
N ASN A 186 -7.67 5.96 -24.57
CA ASN A 186 -7.46 6.10 -26.01
C ASN A 186 -6.15 6.84 -26.31
N ALA A 187 -5.08 6.50 -25.59
CA ALA A 187 -3.77 7.13 -25.74
C ALA A 187 -2.64 6.10 -25.79
N ARG A 188 -1.50 6.52 -26.34
CA ARG A 188 -0.24 5.79 -26.27
C ARG A 188 0.86 6.72 -25.77
N HIS A 189 1.90 6.15 -25.17
CA HIS A 189 3.09 6.93 -24.85
C HIS A 189 3.68 7.56 -26.12
N ALA A 190 3.98 8.86 -26.04
CA ALA A 190 4.73 9.55 -27.07
C ALA A 190 6.14 8.98 -27.14
N GLY A 191 6.63 8.73 -28.37
CA GLY A 191 8.01 8.35 -28.63
C GLY A 191 8.76 9.47 -29.36
N PRO A 192 10.07 9.29 -29.65
CA PRO A 192 10.87 10.30 -30.37
C PRO A 192 10.23 10.78 -31.69
N GLN A 193 9.52 9.89 -32.39
CA GLN A 193 8.79 10.19 -33.62
C GLN A 193 7.63 11.19 -33.46
N ASN A 194 7.24 11.52 -32.23
CA ASN A 194 6.17 12.47 -31.93
C ASN A 194 6.69 13.86 -31.55
N LEU A 195 8.01 14.06 -31.48
CA LEU A 195 8.60 15.33 -31.07
C LEU A 195 8.14 16.51 -31.93
N SER A 196 7.98 16.32 -33.25
CA SER A 196 7.56 17.37 -34.17
C SER A 196 6.15 17.89 -33.93
N ILE A 197 5.31 17.16 -33.19
CA ILE A 197 3.95 17.59 -32.84
C ILE A 197 3.97 18.52 -31.60
N CYS A 198 5.06 18.50 -30.82
CA CYS A 198 5.22 19.25 -29.58
C CYS A 198 6.14 20.48 -29.71
N GLN A 199 6.59 20.80 -30.93
CA GLN A 199 7.37 21.99 -31.27
C GLN A 199 6.46 23.08 -31.83
#